data_AF-A0AAE9NJ74-F1
#
_entry.id   AF-A0AAE9NJ74-F1
#
_cell.length_a   1.000
_cell.length_b   1.000
_cell.length_c   1.000
_cell.angle_alpha   90.00
_cell.angle_beta   90.00
_cell.angle_gamma   90.00
#
_symmetry.space_group_name_H-M   'P 1'
#
loop_
_entity.id
_entity.type
_entity.pdbx_description
1 polymer ?
#
loop_
_entity_poly.entity_id
_entity_poly.type
_entity_poly.pdbx_seq_one_letter_code
_entity_poly.pdbx_strand_id
1 'polypeptide(L)'
;MAAERPGRLKRLWRWFFSPTARYAWGLIVVVGFGAGVLFWGGFNWAMEMTNTEQFCISCHEMKENVYLEYRNTVHYSNRTGVRASCPDCHVPKEWGHKVVRKIQASNEVLHKILGTIDTPEKFNAHRIDLAKNVWRAMKTTDSRECRNCHKFDHMEYAVQEPRASKLHQTAFAQGKTCIDCHQGIAHKLPPKAQEGYRDMLDHIDEVSPMQRMIDFLQDADVAKAKAAR
;
A
#
# COMPACT_ATOMS: atom_id res chain seq x y z
N MET A 1 53.21 -12.00 -51.46
CA MET A 1 52.93 -12.90 -50.32
C MET A 1 51.41 -13.03 -50.21
N ALA A 2 50.86 -14.21 -50.48
CA ALA A 2 49.42 -14.45 -50.42
C ALA A 2 48.97 -14.49 -48.96
N ALA A 3 48.04 -13.61 -48.56
CA ALA A 3 47.49 -13.62 -47.21
C ALA A 3 46.79 -14.95 -46.93
N GLU A 4 47.22 -15.67 -45.89
CA GLU A 4 46.58 -16.91 -45.45
C GLU A 4 45.10 -16.66 -45.15
N ARG A 5 44.23 -17.45 -45.78
CA ARG A 5 42.78 -17.37 -45.57
C ARG A 5 42.48 -17.82 -44.14
N PRO A 6 41.73 -17.03 -43.33
CA PRO A 6 41.41 -17.42 -41.95
C PRO A 6 40.69 -18.78 -41.92
N GLY A 7 41.11 -19.64 -40.99
CA GLY A 7 40.56 -20.98 -40.79
C GLY A 7 39.03 -20.96 -40.64
N ARG A 8 38.37 -22.07 -41.03
CA ARG A 8 36.90 -22.18 -41.07
C ARG A 8 36.23 -21.78 -39.74
N LEU A 9 36.81 -22.18 -38.61
CA LEU A 9 36.38 -21.79 -37.26
C LEU A 9 36.43 -20.27 -37.01
N LYS A 10 37.52 -19.61 -37.42
CA LYS A 10 37.73 -18.16 -37.23
C LYS A 10 36.78 -17.33 -38.11
N ARG A 11 36.35 -17.88 -39.24
CA ARG A 11 35.33 -17.29 -40.13
C ARG A 11 33.93 -17.45 -39.58
N LEU A 12 33.59 -18.62 -39.05
CA LEU A 12 32.32 -18.87 -38.34
C LEU A 12 32.19 -17.96 -37.12
N TRP A 13 33.25 -17.82 -36.33
CA TRP A 13 33.30 -16.92 -35.19
C TRP A 13 33.11 -15.45 -35.61
N ARG A 14 33.85 -15.01 -36.63
CA ARG A 14 33.71 -13.65 -37.17
C ARG A 14 32.35 -13.40 -37.81
N TRP A 15 31.69 -14.40 -38.39
CA TRP A 15 30.35 -14.27 -38.96
C TRP A 15 29.28 -14.17 -37.87
N PHE A 16 29.38 -15.02 -36.84
CA PHE A 16 28.50 -15.00 -35.67
C PHE A 16 28.58 -13.67 -34.90
N PHE A 17 29.79 -13.09 -34.80
CA PHE A 17 30.03 -11.78 -34.17
C PHE A 17 30.17 -10.62 -35.18
N SER A 18 29.93 -10.83 -36.48
CA SER A 18 29.95 -9.71 -37.44
C SER A 18 28.58 -9.06 -37.44
N PRO A 19 28.47 -7.79 -37.01
CA PRO A 19 27.22 -7.09 -37.13
C PRO A 19 27.05 -6.75 -38.61
N THR A 20 26.11 -7.40 -39.30
CA THR A 20 25.35 -6.63 -40.30
C THR A 20 24.55 -5.63 -39.48
N ALA A 21 25.19 -4.49 -39.13
CA ALA A 21 24.74 -3.58 -38.09
C ALA A 21 23.25 -3.21 -38.22
N ARG A 22 22.73 -3.15 -39.45
CA ARG A 22 21.32 -2.93 -39.78
C ARG A 22 20.34 -4.00 -39.24
N TYR A 23 20.68 -5.28 -39.29
CA TYR A 23 19.82 -6.37 -38.79
C TYR A 23 20.04 -6.63 -37.30
N ALA A 24 21.25 -6.37 -36.79
CA ALA A 24 21.58 -6.46 -35.37
C ALA A 24 20.77 -5.44 -34.53
N TRP A 25 20.67 -4.18 -34.98
CA TRP A 25 19.85 -3.17 -34.30
C TRP A 25 18.36 -3.48 -34.33
N GLY A 26 17.83 -3.93 -35.48
CA GLY A 26 16.42 -4.34 -35.60
C GLY A 26 16.08 -5.50 -34.66
N LEU A 27 16.93 -6.52 -34.59
CA LEU A 27 16.75 -7.65 -33.67
C LEU A 27 16.84 -7.20 -32.20
N ILE A 28 17.80 -6.35 -31.85
CA ILE A 28 17.94 -5.81 -30.48
C ILE A 28 16.69 -5.03 -30.07
N VAL A 29 16.15 -4.19 -30.95
CA VAL A 29 14.93 -3.43 -30.67
C VAL A 29 13.73 -4.36 -30.50
N VAL A 30 13.55 -5.34 -31.37
CA VAL A 30 12.42 -6.29 -31.29
C VAL A 30 12.51 -7.15 -30.03
N VAL A 31 13.68 -7.72 -29.74
CA VAL A 31 13.90 -8.53 -28.54
C VAL A 31 13.79 -7.68 -27.28
N GLY A 32 14.38 -6.49 -27.27
CA GLY A 32 14.32 -5.56 -26.15
C GLY A 32 12.89 -5.08 -25.86
N PHE A 33 12.13 -4.76 -26.90
CA PHE A 33 10.71 -4.43 -26.77
C PHE A 33 9.90 -5.61 -26.24
N GLY A 34 10.08 -6.80 -26.81
CA GLY A 34 9.41 -8.02 -26.35
C GLY A 34 9.73 -8.33 -24.87
N ALA A 35 11.01 -8.27 -24.49
CA ALA A 35 11.44 -8.43 -23.11
C ALA A 35 10.87 -7.35 -22.19
N GLY A 36 10.82 -6.10 -22.64
CA GLY A 36 10.23 -4.98 -21.91
C GLY A 36 8.73 -5.18 -21.65
N VAL A 37 7.97 -5.63 -22.64
CA VAL A 37 6.54 -5.95 -22.50
C VAL A 37 6.34 -7.10 -21.51
N LEU A 38 7.13 -8.17 -21.63
CA LEU A 38 7.04 -9.32 -20.71
C LEU A 38 7.39 -8.90 -19.27
N PHE A 39 8.45 -8.11 -19.09
CA PHE A 39 8.84 -7.61 -17.78
C PHE A 39 7.77 -6.69 -17.18
N TRP A 40 7.27 -5.72 -17.95
CA TRP A 40 6.23 -4.80 -17.50
C TRP A 40 4.94 -5.52 -17.13
N GLY A 41 4.51 -6.47 -17.98
CA GLY A 41 3.33 -7.30 -17.73
C GLY A 41 3.51 -8.17 -16.49
N GLY A 42 4.65 -8.86 -16.37
CA GLY A 42 4.97 -9.70 -15.22
C GLY A 42 5.06 -8.92 -13.92
N PHE A 43 5.68 -7.73 -13.94
CA PHE A 43 5.76 -6.84 -12.78
C PHE A 43 4.38 -6.40 -12.30
N ASN A 44 3.54 -5.87 -13.20
CA ASN A 44 2.19 -5.42 -12.82
C ASN A 44 1.29 -6.58 -12.38
N TRP A 45 1.44 -7.75 -12.99
CA TRP A 45 0.74 -8.95 -12.54
C TRP A 45 1.14 -9.34 -11.11
N ALA A 46 2.44 -9.38 -10.80
CA ALA A 46 2.92 -9.65 -9.44
C ALA A 46 2.45 -8.58 -8.44
N MET A 47 2.46 -7.31 -8.84
CA MET A 47 1.93 -6.21 -8.04
C MET A 47 0.46 -6.41 -7.68
N GLU A 48 -0.34 -6.89 -8.63
CA GLU A 48 -1.78 -7.11 -8.41
C GLU A 48 -2.06 -8.38 -7.61
N MET A 49 -1.35 -9.48 -7.85
CA MET A 49 -1.46 -10.67 -7.01
C MET A 49 -1.15 -10.37 -5.53
N THR A 50 -0.16 -9.52 -5.29
CA THR A 50 0.22 -9.08 -3.94
C THR A 50 -0.69 -7.97 -3.38
N ASN A 51 -1.75 -7.58 -4.10
CA ASN A 51 -2.84 -6.72 -3.62
C ASN A 51 -4.12 -7.53 -3.38
N THR A 52 -4.05 -8.84 -3.16
CA THR A 52 -5.24 -9.65 -2.88
C THR A 52 -5.36 -9.94 -1.39
N GLU A 53 -6.59 -10.08 -0.90
CA GLU A 53 -6.84 -10.53 0.48
C GLU A 53 -6.17 -11.88 0.76
N GLN A 54 -6.19 -12.80 -0.22
CA GLN A 54 -5.56 -14.13 -0.10
C GLN A 54 -4.05 -14.02 0.13
N PHE A 55 -3.38 -13.09 -0.55
CA PHE A 55 -1.97 -12.83 -0.32
C PHE A 55 -1.75 -12.25 1.10
N CYS A 56 -2.52 -11.24 1.50
CA CYS A 56 -2.42 -10.63 2.83
C CYS A 56 -2.57 -11.67 3.96
N ILE A 57 -3.51 -12.60 3.83
CA ILE A 57 -3.76 -13.66 4.83
C ILE A 57 -2.92 -14.93 4.63
N SER A 58 -1.99 -14.93 3.68
CA SER A 58 -1.02 -16.01 3.54
C SER A 58 -0.01 -16.04 4.71
N CYS A 59 0.17 -14.89 5.36
CA CYS A 59 0.90 -14.78 6.62
C CYS A 59 -0.02 -15.12 7.80
N HIS A 60 0.41 -16.02 8.69
CA HIS A 60 -0.40 -16.45 9.82
C HIS A 60 -0.72 -15.30 10.78
N GLU A 61 0.17 -14.33 10.93
CA GLU A 61 -0.05 -13.14 11.77
C GLU A 61 -1.28 -12.35 11.32
N MET A 62 -1.49 -12.23 10.01
CA MET A 62 -2.65 -11.52 9.47
C MET A 62 -3.91 -12.39 9.54
N LYS A 63 -3.76 -13.69 9.26
CA LYS A 63 -4.87 -14.65 9.23
C LYS A 63 -5.49 -14.94 10.60
N GLU A 64 -4.65 -15.08 11.62
CA GLU A 64 -5.05 -15.48 12.98
C GLU A 64 -5.45 -14.29 13.85
N ASN A 65 -5.05 -13.07 13.48
CA ASN A 65 -5.41 -11.85 14.20
C ASN A 65 -6.43 -11.02 13.39
N VAL A 66 -5.94 -10.06 12.60
CA VAL A 66 -6.74 -9.00 11.99
C VAL A 66 -7.81 -9.50 11.02
N TYR A 67 -7.58 -10.61 10.32
CA TYR A 67 -8.57 -11.20 9.42
C TYR A 67 -9.81 -11.70 10.18
N LEU A 68 -9.62 -12.36 11.33
CA LEU A 68 -10.75 -12.84 12.14
C LEU A 68 -11.63 -11.68 12.63
N GLU A 69 -11.02 -10.56 12.96
CA GLU A 69 -11.72 -9.35 13.39
C GLU A 69 -12.48 -8.71 12.23
N TYR A 70 -11.84 -8.59 11.08
CA TYR A 70 -12.44 -8.04 9.86
C TYR A 70 -13.69 -8.81 9.42
N ARG A 71 -13.70 -10.14 9.56
CA ARG A 71 -14.84 -10.99 9.22
C ARG A 71 -16.13 -10.66 9.98
N ASN A 72 -16.03 -10.00 11.12
CA ASN A 72 -17.17 -9.61 11.94
C ASN A 72 -17.69 -8.19 11.63
N THR A 73 -17.27 -7.60 10.50
CA THR A 73 -17.56 -6.20 10.16
C THR A 73 -18.47 -6.07 8.93
N VAL A 74 -19.09 -4.91 8.77
CA VAL A 74 -19.90 -4.58 7.57
C VAL A 74 -19.07 -4.54 6.29
N HIS A 75 -17.75 -4.33 6.41
CA HIS A 75 -16.85 -4.39 5.26
C HIS A 75 -16.62 -5.82 4.79
N TYR A 76 -16.85 -6.85 5.61
CA TYR A 76 -16.81 -8.25 5.19
C TYR A 76 -18.18 -8.79 4.75
N SER A 77 -19.24 -8.47 5.50
CA SER A 77 -20.60 -8.95 5.20
C SER A 77 -21.59 -7.80 5.29
N ASN A 78 -22.28 -7.51 4.19
CA ASN A 78 -23.31 -6.48 4.14
C ASN A 78 -24.42 -6.84 3.16
N ARG A 79 -25.53 -6.10 3.26
CA ARG A 79 -26.77 -6.31 2.49
C ARG A 79 -26.62 -6.14 0.97
N THR A 80 -25.55 -5.53 0.47
CA THR A 80 -25.38 -5.22 -0.96
C THR A 80 -24.44 -6.18 -1.69
N GLY A 81 -23.68 -7.00 -0.96
CA GLY A 81 -22.67 -7.89 -1.52
C GLY A 81 -21.38 -7.20 -2.00
N VAL A 82 -21.29 -5.87 -1.95
CA VAL A 82 -20.06 -5.12 -2.27
C VAL A 82 -19.13 -5.12 -1.07
N ARG A 83 -17.90 -5.61 -1.23
CA ARG A 83 -16.98 -5.84 -0.12
C ARG A 83 -15.70 -5.02 -0.29
N ALA A 84 -15.27 -4.33 0.75
CA ALA A 84 -13.94 -3.72 0.81
C ALA A 84 -13.02 -4.67 1.59
N SER A 85 -11.99 -5.15 0.94
CA SER A 85 -11.03 -6.13 1.47
C SER A 85 -9.78 -5.45 2.04
N CYS A 86 -8.82 -6.25 2.53
CA CYS A 86 -7.54 -5.75 3.06
C CYS A 86 -6.85 -4.67 2.20
N PRO A 87 -6.59 -4.90 0.89
CA PRO A 87 -5.92 -3.92 0.02
C PRO A 87 -6.70 -2.62 -0.15
N ASP A 88 -8.04 -2.65 -0.13
CA ASP A 88 -8.86 -1.47 -0.37
C ASP A 88 -8.66 -0.37 0.69
N CYS A 89 -8.27 -0.77 1.91
CA CYS A 89 -7.99 0.12 3.02
C CYS A 89 -6.48 0.32 3.29
N HIS A 90 -5.65 -0.68 3.02
CA HIS A 90 -4.22 -0.66 3.39
C HIS A 90 -3.25 -0.40 2.23
N VAL A 91 -3.71 -0.45 0.99
CA VAL A 91 -2.90 -0.26 -0.21
C VAL A 91 -3.50 0.85 -1.08
N PRO A 92 -2.77 1.95 -1.34
CA PRO A 92 -3.27 3.01 -2.21
C PRO A 92 -3.59 2.48 -3.62
N LYS A 93 -4.67 3.00 -4.23
CA LYS A 93 -5.05 2.63 -5.61
C LYS A 93 -4.11 3.26 -6.65
N GLU A 94 -3.76 4.53 -6.46
CA GLU A 94 -2.85 5.28 -7.33
C GLU A 94 -1.46 4.65 -7.39
N TRP A 95 -0.90 4.54 -8.60
CA TRP A 95 0.30 3.74 -8.84
C TRP A 95 1.51 4.22 -8.04
N GLY A 96 1.78 5.53 -7.98
CA GLY A 96 2.93 6.08 -7.26
C GLY A 96 2.89 5.76 -5.76
N HIS A 97 1.76 6.08 -5.11
CA HIS A 97 1.55 5.80 -3.69
C HIS A 97 1.56 4.28 -3.39
N LYS A 98 1.02 3.45 -4.30
CA LYS A 98 1.04 1.99 -4.19
C LYS A 98 2.48 1.46 -4.15
N VAL A 99 3.33 1.92 -5.06
CA VAL A 99 4.74 1.51 -5.13
C VAL A 99 5.47 1.89 -3.83
N VAL A 100 5.29 3.13 -3.35
CA VAL A 100 5.89 3.58 -2.09
C VAL A 100 5.45 2.72 -0.91
N ARG A 101 4.16 2.38 -0.81
CA ARG A 101 3.63 1.50 0.25
C ARG A 101 4.18 0.08 0.16
N LYS A 102 4.38 -0.45 -1.05
CA LYS A 102 4.98 -1.78 -1.25
C LYS A 102 6.48 -1.81 -0.92
N ILE A 103 7.20 -0.72 -1.17
CA ILE A 103 8.59 -0.57 -0.69
C ILE A 103 8.61 -0.60 0.84
N GLN A 104 7.72 0.14 1.51
CA GLN A 104 7.59 0.08 2.97
C GLN A 104 7.24 -1.32 3.50
N ALA A 105 6.38 -2.05 2.78
CA ALA A 105 5.98 -3.41 3.13
C ALA A 105 7.16 -4.39 3.15
N SER A 106 8.29 -4.06 2.51
CA SER A 106 9.50 -4.88 2.60
C SER A 106 10.01 -5.00 4.05
N ASN A 107 9.74 -4.00 4.90
CA ASN A 107 10.02 -4.08 6.33
C ASN A 107 9.13 -5.10 7.05
N GLU A 108 7.88 -5.29 6.60
CA GLU A 108 6.98 -6.32 7.16
C GLU A 108 7.52 -7.73 6.88
N VAL A 109 8.13 -7.94 5.70
CA VAL A 109 8.80 -9.21 5.36
C VAL A 109 10.04 -9.43 6.24
N LEU A 110 10.82 -8.38 6.51
CA LEU A 110 11.94 -8.47 7.45
C LEU A 110 11.46 -8.87 8.86
N HIS A 111 10.44 -8.19 9.38
CA HIS A 111 9.89 -8.50 10.72
C HIS A 111 9.19 -9.85 10.80
N LYS A 112 8.67 -10.36 9.68
CA LYS A 112 8.20 -11.74 9.54
C LYS A 112 9.34 -12.72 9.74
N ILE A 113 10.48 -12.52 9.08
CA ILE A 113 11.67 -13.38 9.22
C ILE A 113 12.22 -13.30 10.65
N LEU A 114 12.17 -12.13 11.28
CA LEU A 114 12.62 -11.92 12.66
C LEU A 114 11.62 -12.43 13.72
N GLY A 115 10.41 -12.82 13.34
CA GLY A 115 9.38 -13.28 14.29
C GLY A 115 8.90 -12.20 15.27
N THR A 116 8.87 -10.94 14.85
CA THR A 116 8.53 -9.80 15.74
C THR A 116 7.10 -9.87 16.26
N ILE A 117 6.15 -10.36 15.45
CA ILE A 117 4.72 -10.46 15.79
C ILE A 117 4.14 -11.86 15.46
N ASP A 118 4.98 -12.89 15.51
CA ASP A 118 4.65 -14.26 15.08
C ASP A 118 3.70 -15.03 16.02
N THR A 119 3.31 -14.47 17.16
CA THR A 119 2.24 -15.01 18.02
C THR A 119 1.18 -13.95 18.32
N PRO A 120 -0.05 -14.35 18.65
CA PRO A 120 -1.09 -13.41 19.07
C PRO A 120 -0.65 -12.52 20.25
N GLU A 121 0.14 -13.05 21.19
CA GLU A 121 0.63 -12.29 22.35
C GLU A 121 1.61 -11.20 21.90
N LYS A 122 2.57 -11.54 21.02
CA LYS A 122 3.51 -10.55 20.46
C LYS A 122 2.80 -9.52 19.59
N PHE A 123 1.86 -9.95 18.76
CA PHE A 123 1.02 -9.04 17.98
C PHE A 123 0.26 -8.06 18.88
N ASN A 124 -0.35 -8.57 19.95
CA ASN A 124 -1.08 -7.75 20.91
C ASN A 124 -0.16 -6.80 21.69
N ALA A 125 1.07 -7.21 22.00
CA ALA A 125 2.08 -6.35 22.64
C ALA A 125 2.46 -5.14 21.76
N HIS A 126 2.54 -5.34 20.44
CA HIS A 126 2.84 -4.28 19.46
C HIS A 126 1.60 -3.60 18.84
N ARG A 127 0.39 -3.99 19.25
CA ARG A 127 -0.85 -3.61 18.59
C ARG A 127 -1.06 -2.09 18.54
N ILE A 128 -0.70 -1.39 19.60
CA ILE A 128 -0.83 0.06 19.65
C ILE A 128 0.13 0.75 18.69
N ASP A 129 1.37 0.25 18.56
CA ASP A 129 2.36 0.81 17.64
C ASP A 129 1.94 0.59 16.19
N LEU A 130 1.49 -0.63 15.87
CA LEU A 130 0.94 -0.97 14.55
C LEU A 130 -0.27 -0.11 14.21
N ALA A 131 -1.17 0.11 15.18
CA ALA A 131 -2.36 0.95 14.99
C ALA A 131 -1.97 2.41 14.76
N LYS A 132 -1.03 2.97 15.54
CA LYS A 132 -0.52 4.34 15.34
C LYS A 132 0.06 4.55 13.96
N ASN A 133 0.80 3.57 13.41
CA ASN A 133 1.33 3.66 12.05
C ASN A 133 0.22 3.79 11.00
N VAL A 134 -0.83 2.97 11.11
CA VAL A 134 -1.97 3.00 10.18
C VAL A 134 -2.80 4.28 10.37
N TRP A 135 -3.11 4.65 11.62
CA TRP A 135 -3.87 5.87 11.93
C TRP A 135 -3.15 7.12 11.46
N ARG A 136 -1.84 7.19 11.66
CA ARG A 136 -1.01 8.27 11.15
C ARG A 136 -1.13 8.36 9.63
N ALA A 137 -0.88 7.27 8.92
CA ALA A 137 -0.95 7.25 7.47
C ALA A 137 -2.32 7.74 7.00
N MET A 138 -3.41 7.19 7.55
CA MET A 138 -4.78 7.60 7.23
C MET A 138 -5.12 9.04 7.68
N LYS A 139 -4.45 9.59 8.70
CA LYS A 139 -4.62 10.99 9.10
C LYS A 139 -3.95 11.93 8.12
N THR A 140 -2.69 11.64 7.78
CA THR A 140 -1.86 12.54 6.95
C THR A 140 -2.20 12.46 5.48
N THR A 141 -2.72 11.33 4.99
CA THR A 141 -3.24 11.19 3.61
C THR A 141 -4.72 11.51 3.49
N ASP A 142 -5.30 12.18 4.50
CA ASP A 142 -6.70 12.62 4.50
C ASP A 142 -7.69 11.45 4.28
N SER A 143 -7.37 10.28 4.83
CA SER A 143 -8.12 9.03 4.70
C SER A 143 -8.42 8.67 3.24
N ARG A 144 -7.45 8.92 2.33
CA ARG A 144 -7.53 8.66 0.89
C ARG A 144 -8.19 7.32 0.56
N GLU A 145 -7.78 6.25 1.24
CA GLU A 145 -8.28 4.90 0.99
C GLU A 145 -9.75 4.75 1.37
N CYS A 146 -10.18 5.31 2.51
CA CYS A 146 -11.59 5.35 2.91
C CYS A 146 -12.43 6.11 1.88
N ARG A 147 -11.90 7.23 1.39
CA ARG A 147 -12.57 8.14 0.44
C ARG A 147 -12.58 7.65 -1.00
N ASN A 148 -11.97 6.51 -1.30
CA ASN A 148 -12.25 5.82 -2.55
C ASN A 148 -13.71 5.34 -2.63
N CYS A 149 -14.36 5.14 -1.48
CA CYS A 149 -15.74 4.66 -1.38
C CYS A 149 -16.63 5.60 -0.53
N HIS A 150 -16.07 6.27 0.48
CA HIS A 150 -16.80 7.12 1.43
C HIS A 150 -16.38 8.59 1.30
N LYS A 151 -16.89 9.29 0.30
CA LYS A 151 -16.64 10.72 0.15
C LYS A 151 -17.78 11.55 0.73
N PHE A 152 -17.44 12.60 1.48
CA PHE A 152 -18.42 13.48 2.12
C PHE A 152 -19.38 14.13 1.11
N ASP A 153 -18.90 14.52 -0.07
CA ASP A 153 -19.67 15.11 -1.17
C ASP A 153 -20.65 14.14 -1.84
N HIS A 154 -20.50 12.82 -1.61
CA HIS A 154 -21.37 11.78 -2.15
C HIS A 154 -22.18 11.06 -1.07
N MET A 155 -22.05 11.49 0.20
CA MET A 155 -22.86 10.96 1.28
C MET A 155 -24.27 11.56 1.24
N GLU A 156 -25.28 10.71 1.22
CA GLU A 156 -26.67 11.16 1.39
C GLU A 156 -26.96 11.42 2.88
N TYR A 157 -26.79 12.66 3.31
CA TYR A 157 -26.93 13.07 4.72
C TYR A 157 -28.35 12.91 5.27
N ALA A 158 -29.38 12.95 4.41
CA ALA A 158 -30.78 12.90 4.82
C ALA A 158 -31.22 11.50 5.30
N VAL A 159 -30.58 10.45 4.80
CA VAL A 159 -30.90 9.05 5.18
C VAL A 159 -30.05 8.53 6.34
N GLN A 160 -29.08 9.31 6.80
CA GLN A 160 -28.28 8.98 7.97
C GLN A 160 -29.04 9.27 9.26
N GLU A 161 -28.64 8.62 10.34
CA GLU A 161 -29.13 8.97 11.68
C GLU A 161 -28.80 10.46 11.97
N PRO A 162 -29.73 11.24 12.56
CA PRO A 162 -29.58 12.69 12.66
C PRO A 162 -28.29 13.17 13.32
N ARG A 163 -27.81 12.50 14.38
CA ARG A 163 -26.54 12.84 15.03
C ARG A 163 -25.35 12.54 14.12
N ALA A 164 -25.32 11.37 13.47
CA ALA A 164 -24.28 11.01 12.50
C ALA A 164 -24.22 12.00 11.33
N SER A 165 -25.38 12.35 10.76
CA SER A 165 -25.50 13.34 9.68
C SER A 165 -24.87 14.68 10.07
N LYS A 166 -25.24 15.21 11.25
CA LYS A 166 -24.68 16.46 11.77
C LYS A 166 -23.16 16.38 11.99
N LEU A 167 -22.68 15.27 12.55
CA LEU A 167 -21.25 15.07 12.80
C LEU A 167 -20.45 14.96 11.50
N HIS A 168 -20.95 14.24 10.49
CA HIS A 168 -20.27 14.15 9.20
C HIS A 168 -20.21 15.49 8.48
N GLN A 169 -21.29 16.29 8.50
CA GLN A 169 -21.27 17.65 7.93
C GLN A 169 -20.27 18.56 8.67
N THR A 170 -20.24 18.48 10.00
CA THR A 170 -19.28 19.24 10.82
C THR A 170 -17.84 18.81 10.54
N ALA A 171 -17.59 17.51 10.44
CA ALA A 171 -16.28 16.95 10.12
C ALA A 171 -15.79 17.41 8.75
N PHE A 172 -16.67 17.41 7.74
CA PHE A 172 -16.35 17.93 6.41
C PHE A 172 -15.98 19.41 6.46
N ALA A 173 -16.78 20.24 7.12
CA ALA A 173 -16.53 21.68 7.26
C ALA A 173 -15.23 21.99 8.03
N GLN A 174 -14.87 21.15 9.00
CA GLN A 174 -13.65 21.30 9.82
C GLN A 174 -12.41 20.64 9.19
N GLY A 175 -12.54 20.02 8.01
CA GLY A 175 -11.42 19.33 7.35
C GLY A 175 -10.93 18.08 8.07
N LYS A 176 -11.79 17.45 8.89
CA LYS A 176 -11.47 16.21 9.60
C LYS A 176 -11.39 15.01 8.65
N THR A 177 -10.64 14.00 9.08
CA THR A 177 -10.50 12.74 8.36
C THR A 177 -11.42 11.67 8.95
N CYS A 178 -11.58 10.54 8.26
CA CYS A 178 -12.47 9.47 8.69
C CYS A 178 -12.04 8.89 10.05
N ILE A 179 -10.72 8.78 10.25
CA ILE A 179 -10.12 8.18 11.44
C ILE A 179 -10.13 9.10 12.67
N ASP A 180 -10.60 10.36 12.55
CA ASP A 180 -10.80 11.23 13.72
C ASP A 180 -11.94 10.73 14.62
N CYS A 181 -12.84 9.91 14.07
CA CYS A 181 -13.91 9.25 14.82
C CYS A 181 -13.89 7.72 14.65
N HIS A 182 -13.42 7.21 13.50
CA HIS A 182 -13.52 5.79 13.15
C HIS A 182 -12.17 5.06 13.17
N GLN A 183 -11.57 4.89 14.35
CA GLN A 183 -10.23 4.28 14.51
C GLN A 183 -10.24 2.74 14.51
N GLY A 184 -11.38 2.12 14.82
CA GLY A 184 -11.54 0.67 15.01
C GLY A 184 -12.60 0.07 14.09
N ILE A 185 -12.61 0.46 12.82
CA ILE A 185 -13.64 0.07 11.83
C ILE A 185 -13.62 -1.43 11.57
N ALA A 186 -12.44 -1.96 11.24
CA ALA A 186 -12.27 -3.35 10.81
C ALA A 186 -11.58 -4.23 11.86
N HIS A 187 -10.89 -3.60 12.83
CA HIS A 187 -10.03 -4.27 13.79
C HIS A 187 -10.32 -3.77 15.19
N LYS A 188 -10.16 -4.65 16.18
CA LYS A 188 -10.33 -4.32 17.59
C LYS A 188 -9.33 -3.26 17.99
N LEU A 189 -9.83 -2.20 18.64
CA LEU A 189 -8.99 -1.14 19.18
C LEU A 189 -8.00 -1.71 20.21
N PRO A 190 -6.73 -1.29 20.16
CA PRO A 190 -5.77 -1.64 21.20
C PRO A 190 -6.20 -1.06 22.56
N PRO A 191 -5.72 -1.65 23.67
CA PRO A 191 -5.79 -1.00 24.97
C PRO A 191 -5.22 0.42 24.88
N LYS A 192 -5.84 1.39 25.58
CA LYS A 192 -5.45 2.80 25.56
C LYS A 192 -5.45 3.45 24.16
N ALA A 193 -6.29 2.96 23.23
CA ALA A 193 -6.38 3.51 21.88
C ALA A 193 -6.57 5.03 21.82
N GLN A 194 -7.41 5.59 22.71
CA GLN A 194 -7.64 7.05 22.74
C GLN A 194 -6.40 7.83 23.16
N GLU A 195 -5.70 7.37 24.20
CA GLU A 195 -4.43 7.97 24.63
C GLU A 195 -3.37 7.85 23.52
N GLY A 196 -3.24 6.67 22.91
CA GLY A 196 -2.27 6.45 21.84
C GLY A 196 -2.59 7.23 20.56
N TYR A 197 -3.87 7.42 20.22
CA TYR A 197 -4.25 8.26 19.09
C TYR A 197 -3.91 9.73 19.35
N ARG A 198 -4.21 10.24 20.56
CA ARG A 198 -3.85 11.60 20.97
C ARG A 198 -2.34 11.81 20.97
N ASP A 199 -1.60 10.87 21.54
CA ASP A 199 -0.13 10.87 21.55
C ASP A 199 0.44 10.90 20.12
N MET A 200 -0.10 10.08 19.20
CA MET A 200 0.28 10.11 17.79
C MET A 200 -0.04 11.46 17.13
N LEU A 201 -1.20 12.05 17.43
CA LEU A 201 -1.56 13.37 16.91
C LEU A 201 -0.63 14.44 17.42
N ASP A 202 -0.29 14.42 18.72
CA ASP A 202 0.57 15.42 19.35
C ASP A 202 1.97 15.41 18.72
N HIS A 203 2.50 14.22 18.43
CA HIS A 203 3.81 13.99 17.81
C HIS A 203 3.74 13.70 16.30
N ILE A 204 2.69 14.15 15.60
CA ILE A 204 2.44 13.91 14.16
C ILE A 204 3.58 14.45 13.25
N ASP A 205 4.46 15.32 13.71
CA ASP A 205 5.59 15.84 12.93
C ASP A 205 6.97 15.36 13.41
N GLU A 206 6.99 14.62 14.52
CA GLU A 206 8.19 14.09 15.15
C GLU A 206 8.54 12.70 14.60
N VAL A 207 8.78 12.65 13.30
CA VAL A 207 9.09 11.40 12.59
C VAL A 207 10.52 11.39 12.04
N SER A 208 11.03 10.17 11.80
CA SER A 208 12.38 9.97 11.25
C SER A 208 12.55 10.65 9.87
N PRO A 209 13.79 10.96 9.45
CA PRO A 209 14.03 11.51 8.11
C PRO A 209 13.47 10.64 6.98
N MET A 210 13.55 9.31 7.15
CA MET A 210 12.96 8.34 6.23
C MET A 210 11.43 8.51 6.15
N GLN A 211 10.76 8.67 7.30
CA GLN A 211 9.33 8.87 7.31
C GLN A 211 8.92 10.22 6.69
N ARG A 212 9.71 11.29 6.86
CA ARG A 212 9.45 12.57 6.17
C ARG A 212 9.53 12.43 4.65
N MET A 213 10.50 11.65 4.15
CA MET A 213 10.60 11.33 2.72
C MET A 213 9.39 10.51 2.25
N ILE A 214 8.96 9.53 3.04
CA ILE A 214 7.73 8.78 2.77
C ILE A 214 6.51 9.70 2.70
N ASP A 215 6.36 10.61 3.66
CA ASP A 215 5.24 11.54 3.73
C ASP A 215 5.20 12.42 2.46
N PHE A 216 6.37 12.90 2.00
CA PHE A 216 6.49 13.61 0.73
C PHE A 216 6.07 12.75 -0.48
N LEU A 217 6.57 11.51 -0.58
CA LEU A 217 6.24 10.59 -1.69
C LEU A 217 4.77 10.10 -1.67
N GLN A 218 4.10 10.23 -0.53
CA GLN A 218 2.69 9.87 -0.34
C GLN A 218 1.74 11.06 -0.50
N ASP A 219 2.25 12.24 -0.83
CA ASP A 219 1.51 13.52 -0.84
C ASP A 219 0.76 13.74 0.49
N ALA A 220 1.41 13.40 1.60
CA ALA A 220 0.83 13.50 2.93
C ALA A 220 0.83 14.95 3.42
N ASP A 221 -0.34 15.46 3.82
CA ASP A 221 -0.51 16.80 4.36
C ASP A 221 -0.47 16.77 5.90
N VAL A 222 0.75 16.69 6.42
CA VAL A 222 1.01 16.66 7.87
C VAL A 222 0.54 17.94 8.56
N ALA A 223 0.63 19.09 7.88
CA ALA A 223 0.22 20.38 8.42
C ALA A 223 -1.31 20.45 8.59
N LYS A 224 -2.07 20.06 7.56
CA LYS A 224 -3.55 19.96 7.65
C LYS A 224 -3.97 18.93 8.69
N ALA A 225 -3.31 17.77 8.71
CA ALA A 225 -3.55 16.75 9.73
C ALA A 225 -3.37 17.29 11.16
N LYS A 226 -2.35 18.13 11.39
CA LYS A 226 -2.07 18.78 12.67
C LYS A 226 -3.07 19.89 13.00
N ALA A 227 -3.56 20.63 12.01
CA ALA A 227 -4.56 21.67 12.21
C ALA A 227 -5.96 21.12 12.51
N ALA A 228 -6.32 19.98 11.90
CA ALA A 228 -7.62 19.34 12.06
C ALA A 228 -7.70 18.38 13.28
N ARG A 229 -7.03 18.72 14.39
CA ARG A 229 -7.06 17.95 15.65
C ARG A 229 -8.42 18.04 16.35
#